data_AF-A0A377U1F1-F1
#
_entry.id   AF-A0A377U1F1-F1
#
_cell.length_a   1.000
_cell.length_b   1.000
_cell.length_c   1.000
_cell.angle_alpha   90.00
_cell.angle_beta   90.00
_cell.angle_gamma   90.00
#
_symmetry.space_group_name_H-M   'P 1'
#
loop_
_entity.id
_entity.type
_entity.pdbx_description
1 polymer ?
#
loop_
_entity_poly.entity_id
_entity_poly.type
_entity_poly.pdbx_seq_one_letter_code
_entity_poly.pdbx_strand_id
1 'polypeptide(L)'
;MLAGAIQGYYGGKIDLWGQRFIEVWSGMPTLFLIILLSSVVQPGFWWLLAITVLFGWMTLVGVVRAEFLRTRNYDYVRAAQALGVSDRQIILRHMLPTRWVATLTFLPFILCSLHYPP
;
A
#
# COMPACT_ATOMS: atom_id res chain seq x y z
N MET A 1 -0.67 2.81 0.57
CA MET A 1 -0.48 3.24 1.97
C MET A 1 -1.78 3.73 2.59
N LEU A 2 -2.25 4.94 2.26
CA LEU A 2 -3.54 5.45 2.75
C LEU A 2 -4.73 4.56 2.39
N ALA A 3 -4.75 4.02 1.16
CA ALA A 3 -5.78 3.07 0.72
C ALA A 3 -5.85 1.83 1.65
N GLY A 4 -4.71 1.15 1.88
CA GLY A 4 -4.66 -0.01 2.78
C GLY A 4 -5.00 0.32 4.23
N ALA A 5 -4.66 1.52 4.71
CA ALA A 5 -5.02 2.00 6.04
C ALA A 5 -6.54 2.14 6.21
N ILE A 6 -7.19 2.77 5.24
CA ILE A 6 -8.63 2.99 5.23
C ILE A 6 -9.36 1.64 5.06
N GLN A 7 -8.93 0.82 4.11
CA GLN A 7 -9.51 -0.51 3.88
C GLN A 7 -9.38 -1.42 5.10
N GLY A 8 -8.20 -1.45 5.73
CA GLY A 8 -7.95 -2.34 6.88
C GLY A 8 -8.64 -1.89 8.16
N TYR A 9 -8.83 -0.58 8.35
CA TYR A 9 -9.51 -0.06 9.54
C TYR A 9 -11.03 -0.17 9.44
N TYR A 10 -11.62 0.31 8.34
CA TYR A 10 -13.08 0.33 8.19
C TYR A 10 -13.65 -1.02 7.74
N GLY A 11 -12.92 -1.77 6.90
CA GLY A 11 -13.39 -3.04 6.35
C GLY A 11 -14.68 -2.90 5.51
N GLY A 12 -15.35 -4.02 5.26
CA GLY A 12 -16.67 -4.05 4.63
C GLY A 12 -16.68 -3.55 3.18
N LYS A 13 -17.62 -2.65 2.85
CA LYS A 13 -17.82 -2.16 1.47
C LYS A 13 -16.60 -1.40 0.92
N ILE A 14 -15.91 -0.62 1.75
CA ILE A 14 -14.72 0.14 1.32
C ILE A 14 -13.58 -0.81 0.95
N ASP A 15 -13.40 -1.86 1.75
CA ASP A 15 -12.43 -2.91 1.45
C ASP A 15 -12.79 -3.65 0.17
N LEU A 16 -14.05 -4.05 0.00
CA LEU A 16 -14.53 -4.78 -1.17
C LEU A 16 -14.30 -4.00 -2.49
N TRP A 17 -14.68 -2.72 -2.53
CA TRP A 17 -14.49 -1.88 -3.71
C TRP A 17 -13.01 -1.67 -4.03
N GLY A 18 -12.20 -1.39 -3.01
CA GLY A 18 -10.77 -1.21 -3.24
C GLY A 18 -10.07 -2.51 -3.64
N GLN A 19 -10.51 -3.67 -3.13
CA GLN A 19 -10.02 -4.97 -3.60
C GLN A 19 -10.38 -5.21 -5.06
N ARG A 20 -11.61 -4.89 -5.50
CA ARG A 20 -11.99 -5.01 -6.92
C ARG A 20 -11.14 -4.13 -7.82
N PHE A 21 -10.86 -2.91 -7.40
CA PHE A 21 -9.95 -2.03 -8.12
C PHE A 21 -8.54 -2.63 -8.24
N ILE A 22 -7.98 -3.13 -7.12
CA ILE A 22 -6.64 -3.76 -7.11
C ILE A 22 -6.63 -5.02 -7.98
N GLU A 23 -7.67 -5.85 -7.95
CA GLU A 23 -7.76 -7.04 -8.81
C GLU A 23 -7.70 -6.66 -10.30
N VAL A 24 -8.54 -5.71 -10.74
CA VAL A 24 -8.55 -5.23 -12.13
C VAL A 24 -7.21 -4.62 -12.52
N TRP A 25 -6.62 -3.81 -11.63
CA TRP A 25 -5.33 -3.18 -11.87
C TRP A 25 -4.19 -4.20 -11.94
N SER A 26 -4.19 -5.19 -11.06
CA SER A 26 -3.20 -6.27 -11.02
C SER A 26 -3.33 -7.26 -12.18
N GLY A 27 -4.49 -7.31 -12.83
CA GLY A 27 -4.71 -8.11 -14.04
C GLY A 27 -4.00 -7.56 -15.27
N MET A 28 -3.51 -6.31 -15.21
CA MET A 28 -2.73 -5.72 -16.30
C MET A 28 -1.30 -6.28 -16.31
N PRO A 29 -0.80 -6.86 -17.43
CA PRO A 29 0.55 -7.39 -17.48
C PRO A 29 1.58 -6.26 -17.48
N THR A 30 2.36 -6.14 -16.41
CA THR A 30 3.35 -5.06 -16.21
C THR A 30 4.37 -4.98 -17.35
N LEU A 31 4.81 -6.14 -17.87
CA LEU A 31 5.75 -6.22 -18.98
C LEU A 31 5.17 -5.60 -20.27
N PHE A 32 3.88 -5.83 -20.55
CA PHE A 32 3.21 -5.26 -21.72
C PHE A 32 3.20 -3.73 -21.66
N LEU A 33 2.92 -3.16 -20.49
CA LEU A 33 2.94 -1.71 -20.29
C LEU A 33 4.34 -1.13 -20.44
N ILE A 34 5.37 -1.81 -19.90
CA ILE A 34 6.76 -1.38 -20.09
C ILE A 34 7.11 -1.33 -21.57
N ILE A 35 6.78 -2.37 -22.35
CA ILE A 35 7.05 -2.44 -23.80
C ILE A 35 6.28 -1.35 -24.57
N LEU A 36 4.99 -1.19 -24.26
CA LEU A 36 4.13 -0.23 -24.96
C LEU A 36 4.58 1.21 -24.68
N LEU A 37 4.95 1.50 -23.44
CA LEU A 37 5.49 2.81 -23.06
C LEU A 37 6.90 3.05 -23.60
N SER A 38 7.75 2.01 -23.65
CA SER A 38 9.10 2.12 -24.22
C SER A 38 9.09 2.33 -25.73
N SER A 39 7.98 2.02 -26.41
CA SER A 39 7.80 2.30 -27.84
C SER A 39 7.60 3.79 -28.14
N VAL A 40 7.14 4.58 -27.15
CA VAL A 40 6.87 6.02 -27.31
C VAL A 40 8.02 6.87 -26.78
N VAL A 41 8.64 6.44 -25.67
CA VAL A 41 9.72 7.16 -24.99
C VAL A 41 10.84 6.19 -24.63
N GLN A 42 12.09 6.62 -24.78
CA GLN A 42 13.24 5.84 -24.35
C GLN A 42 13.26 5.74 -22.81
N PRO A 43 13.10 4.55 -22.22
CA PRO A 43 12.92 4.42 -20.77
C PRO A 43 14.23 4.72 -20.03
N GLY A 44 14.25 5.82 -19.28
CA GLY A 44 15.34 6.16 -18.35
C GLY A 44 15.07 5.64 -16.92
N PHE A 45 16.05 5.81 -16.02
CA PHE A 45 15.96 5.41 -14.61
C PHE A 45 14.66 5.89 -13.93
N TRP A 46 14.34 7.18 -14.06
CA TRP A 46 13.13 7.77 -13.45
C TRP A 46 11.83 7.21 -14.02
N TRP A 47 11.83 6.81 -15.29
CA TRP A 47 10.68 6.19 -15.94
C TRP A 47 10.42 4.79 -15.39
N LEU A 48 11.48 3.98 -15.29
CA LEU A 48 11.42 2.63 -14.73
C LEU A 48 11.04 2.67 -13.24
N LEU A 49 11.61 3.60 -12.47
CA LEU A 49 11.25 3.84 -11.07
C LEU A 49 9.75 4.14 -10.94
N ALA A 50 9.23 5.07 -11.75
CA ALA A 50 7.83 5.47 -11.70
C ALA A 50 6.88 4.29 -11.98
N ILE A 51 7.12 3.52 -13.04
CA ILE A 51 6.33 2.32 -13.37
C ILE A 51 6.41 1.29 -12.24
N THR A 52 7.62 1.03 -11.73
CA THR A 52 7.83 0.04 -10.67
C THR A 52 7.09 0.41 -9.39
N VAL A 53 7.12 1.68 -8.99
CA VAL A 53 6.35 2.18 -7.84
C VAL A 53 4.84 2.10 -8.11
N LEU A 54 4.40 2.45 -9.32
CA LEU A 54 2.99 2.48 -9.74
C LEU A 54 2.35 1.10 -9.93
N PHE A 55 3.13 0.03 -10.01
CA PHE A 55 2.63 -1.35 -9.98
C PHE A 55 2.99 -2.10 -8.68
N GLY A 56 4.10 -1.75 -8.02
CA GLY A 56 4.55 -2.37 -6.77
C GLY A 56 3.80 -1.92 -5.52
N TRP A 57 3.09 -0.78 -5.56
CA TRP A 57 2.33 -0.29 -4.40
C TRP A 57 1.18 -1.20 -3.96
N MET A 58 0.65 -2.05 -4.86
CA MET A 58 -0.47 -2.96 -4.55
C MET A 58 -0.09 -3.97 -3.46
N THR A 59 1.13 -4.52 -3.52
CA THR A 59 1.67 -5.44 -2.52
C THR A 59 1.75 -4.75 -1.16
N LEU A 60 2.23 -3.50 -1.15
CA LEU A 60 2.29 -2.68 0.06
C LEU A 60 0.90 -2.37 0.63
N VAL A 61 -0.12 -2.19 -0.21
CA VAL A 61 -1.51 -2.01 0.25
C VAL A 61 -2.02 -3.25 0.97
N GLY A 62 -1.74 -4.44 0.45
CA GLY A 62 -2.12 -5.71 1.09
C GLY A 62 -1.51 -5.88 2.48
N VAL A 63 -0.21 -5.59 2.62
CA VAL A 63 0.51 -5.64 3.91
C VAL A 63 -0.10 -4.66 4.91
N VAL A 64 -0.25 -3.40 4.53
CA VAL A 64 -0.82 -2.37 5.39
C VAL A 64 -2.25 -2.73 5.80
N ARG A 65 -3.08 -3.23 4.87
CA ARG A 65 -4.44 -3.65 5.16
C ARG A 65 -4.48 -4.75 6.22
N ALA A 66 -3.67 -5.80 6.06
CA ALA A 66 -3.59 -6.91 7.00
C ALA A 66 -3.19 -6.42 8.40
N GLU A 67 -2.28 -5.47 8.46
CA GLU A 67 -1.81 -4.91 9.72
C GLU A 67 -2.84 -4.00 10.38
N PHE A 68 -3.58 -3.19 9.62
CA PHE A 68 -4.70 -2.42 10.15
C PHE A 68 -5.85 -3.29 10.66
N LEU A 69 -6.17 -4.38 9.96
CA LEU A 69 -7.12 -5.39 10.44
C LEU A 69 -6.66 -6.01 11.77
N ARG A 70 -5.37 -6.36 11.88
CA ARG A 70 -4.81 -6.91 13.12
C ARG A 70 -4.88 -5.91 14.26
N THR A 71 -4.42 -4.68 14.04
CA THR A 71 -4.31 -3.67 15.10
C THR A 71 -5.67 -3.20 15.62
N ARG A 72 -6.71 -3.16 14.77
CA ARG A 72 -8.08 -2.84 15.23
C ARG A 72 -8.59 -3.82 16.30
N ASN A 73 -8.07 -5.04 16.34
CA ASN A 73 -8.44 -6.04 17.33
C ASN A 73 -7.63 -5.98 18.63
N TYR A 74 -6.69 -5.05 18.79
CA TYR A 74 -5.91 -4.92 20.01
C TYR A 74 -6.71 -4.28 21.16
N ASP A 75 -6.42 -4.73 22.38
CA ASP A 75 -7.14 -4.32 23.58
C ASP A 75 -7.04 -2.82 23.86
N TYR A 76 -5.89 -2.19 23.56
CA TYR A 76 -5.74 -0.74 23.73
C TYR A 76 -6.64 0.06 22.78
N VAL A 77 -6.94 -0.47 21.59
CA VAL A 77 -7.87 0.18 20.64
C VAL A 77 -9.29 0.08 21.16
N ARG A 78 -9.68 -1.10 21.66
CA ARG A 78 -10.99 -1.33 22.28
C ARG A 78 -11.18 -0.46 23.52
N ALA A 79 -10.15 -0.35 24.36
CA ALA A 79 -10.16 0.53 25.53
C ALA A 79 -10.29 2.01 25.13
N ALA A 80 -9.55 2.47 24.13
CA ALA A 80 -9.66 3.85 23.63
C ALA A 80 -11.05 4.16 23.06
N GLN A 81 -11.65 3.20 22.34
CA GLN A 81 -13.03 3.33 21.83
C GLN A 81 -14.07 3.36 22.97
N ALA A 82 -13.89 2.53 24.00
CA ALA A 82 -14.76 2.54 25.18
C ALA A 82 -14.68 3.87 25.96
N LEU A 83 -13.54 4.57 25.89
CA LEU A 83 -13.33 5.91 26.43
C LEU A 83 -13.87 7.04 25.53
N GLY A 84 -14.51 6.71 24.39
CA GLY A 84 -15.09 7.69 23.47
C GLY A 84 -14.09 8.38 22.55
N VAL A 85 -12.86 7.87 22.43
CA VAL A 85 -11.86 8.45 21.52
C VAL A 85 -12.28 8.18 20.08
N SER A 86 -12.30 9.23 19.26
CA SER A 86 -12.68 9.11 17.85
C SER A 86 -11.72 8.21 17.05
N ASP A 87 -12.29 7.38 16.17
CA ASP A 87 -11.53 6.48 15.29
C ASP A 87 -10.42 7.21 14.52
N ARG A 88 -10.69 8.43 14.03
CA ARG A 88 -9.68 9.24 13.32
C ARG A 88 -8.46 9.56 14.20
N GLN A 89 -8.66 9.87 15.48
CA GLN A 89 -7.56 10.11 16.41
C GLN A 89 -6.76 8.84 16.70
N ILE A 90 -7.44 7.70 16.86
CA ILE A 90 -6.78 6.40 17.07
C ILE A 90 -5.93 6.05 15.84
N ILE A 91 -6.51 6.20 14.64
CA ILE A 91 -5.83 5.95 13.37
C ILE A 91 -4.61 6.85 13.20
N LEU A 92 -4.79 8.17 13.25
CA LEU A 92 -3.73 9.14 12.93
C LEU A 92 -2.63 9.21 13.98
N ARG A 93 -2.97 9.04 15.27
CA ARG A 93 -2.03 9.27 16.38
C ARG A 93 -1.37 7.98 16.90
N HIS A 94 -2.03 6.82 16.73
CA HIS A 94 -1.54 5.56 17.30
C HIS A 94 -1.28 4.47 16.24
N MET A 95 -2.01 4.45 15.12
CA MET A 95 -1.85 3.40 14.11
C MET A 95 -1.00 3.80 12.89
N LEU A 96 -1.07 5.06 12.45
CA LEU A 96 -0.33 5.57 11.28
C LEU A 96 1.17 5.75 11.54
N PRO A 97 1.62 6.39 12.66
CA PRO A 97 3.05 6.73 12.86
C PRO A 97 3.95 5.50 12.83
N THR A 98 3.49 4.40 13.46
CA THR A 98 4.23 3.14 13.58
C THR A 98 4.37 2.40 12.24
N ARG A 99 3.50 2.67 11.26
CA ARG A 99 3.43 1.90 10.00
C ARG A 99 4.09 2.57 8.80
N TRP A 100 4.39 3.87 8.87
CA TRP A 100 5.33 4.48 7.91
C TRP A 100 6.69 3.76 7.91
N VAL A 101 7.07 3.18 9.06
CA VAL A 101 8.29 2.35 9.20
C VAL A 101 8.24 1.12 8.29
N ALA A 102 7.13 0.38 8.25
CA ALA A 102 7.00 -0.80 7.37
C ALA A 102 7.16 -0.43 5.88
N THR A 103 6.60 0.70 5.46
CA THR A 103 6.80 1.26 4.11
C THR A 103 8.26 1.58 3.80
N LEU A 104 8.93 2.21 4.76
CA LEU A 104 10.34 2.58 4.67
C LEU A 104 11.24 1.34 4.66
N THR A 105 10.85 0.25 5.32
CA THR A 105 11.59 -1.02 5.32
C THR A 105 11.58 -1.72 3.96
N PHE A 106 10.50 -1.57 3.16
CA PHE A 106 10.42 -2.17 1.83
C PHE A 106 11.01 -1.31 0.71
N LEU A 107 11.20 -0.01 0.95
CA LEU A 107 11.83 0.93 0.02
C LEU A 107 13.24 0.51 -0.46
N PRO A 108 14.15 0.04 0.43
CA PRO A 108 15.46 -0.47 0.04
C PRO A 108 15.38 -1.66 -0.92
N PHE A 109 14.42 -2.57 -0.73
CA PHE A 109 14.27 -3.75 -1.59
C PHE A 109 13.82 -3.38 -3.01
N ILE A 110 12.93 -2.38 -3.13
CA ILE A 110 12.51 -1.83 -4.43
C ILE A 110 13.71 -1.14 -5.12
N LEU A 111 14.49 -0.36 -4.38
CA LEU A 111 15.67 0.33 -4.94
C LEU A 111 16.78 -0.65 -5.35
N CYS A 112 17.02 -1.71 -4.57
CA CYS A 112 18.04 -2.71 -4.86
C CYS A 112 17.69 -3.54 -6.11
N SER A 113 16.41 -3.83 -6.32
CA SER A 113 15.93 -4.50 -7.55
C SER A 113 16.16 -3.69 -8.83
N LEU A 114 16.33 -2.36 -8.73
CA LEU A 114 16.63 -1.49 -9.87
C LEU A 114 18.12 -1.40 -10.19
N HIS A 115 19.00 -1.78 -9.26
CA HIS A 115 20.47 -1.62 -9.38
C HIS A 115 21.17 -2.88 -9.89
N TYR A 116 20.46 -4.00 -10.02
CA TYR A 116 20.93 -5.21 -10.69
C TYR A 116 20.21 -5.37 -12.03
N PRO A 117 20.76 -4.87 -13.15
CA PRO A 117 20.34 -5.38 -14.44
C PRO A 117 20.87 -6.83 -14.59
N PRO A 118 20.09 -7.78 -15.12
CA PRO A 118 20.66 -9.01 -15.70
C PRO A 118 21.52 -8.70 -16.93
#